data_AF-A0A1W9L8F7-F1
#
_entry.id   AF-A0A1W9L8F7-F1
#
_cell.length_a   1.000
_cell.length_b   1.000
_cell.length_c   1.000
_cell.angle_alpha   90.00
_cell.angle_beta   90.00
_cell.angle_gamma   90.00
#
_symmetry.space_group_name_H-M   'P 1'
#
loop_
_entity.id
_entity.type
_entity.pdbx_description
1 polymer ?
#
loop_
_entity_poly.entity_id
_entity_poly.type
_entity_poly.pdbx_seq_one_letter_code
_entity_poly.pdbx_strand_id
1 'polypeptide(L)' 'MRTNIELDDSLLATAREYSVGRSKRAIVEEALTAYVTMKAEERRRATYRERLARVRVRLAGVRTGVDVRDMIREDRDSR' A
#
# COMPACT_ATOMS: atom_id res chain seq x y z
N MET A 1 -33.11 6.43 -1.71
CA MET A 1 -32.95 6.77 -0.28
C MET A 1 -31.97 7.94 -0.21
N ARG A 2 -32.41 9.15 0.17
CA ARG A 2 -31.52 10.31 0.36
C ARG A 2 -31.07 10.29 1.82
N THR A 3 -29.85 9.88 2.09
CA THR A 3 -29.24 10.05 3.42
C THR A 3 -28.69 11.47 3.46
N ASN A 4 -29.32 12.35 4.24
CA ASN A 4 -28.76 13.67 4.51
C ASN A 4 -27.59 13.48 5.46
N ILE A 5 -26.39 13.42 4.91
CA ILE A 5 -25.15 13.45 5.68
C ILE A 5 -24.86 14.92 5.95
N GLU A 6 -24.86 15.32 7.23
CA GLU A 6 -24.32 16.61 7.62
C GLU A 6 -22.80 16.56 7.48
N LEU A 7 -22.29 17.43 6.61
CA LEU A 7 -20.86 17.57 6.38
C LEU A 7 -20.38 18.81 7.12
N ASP A 8 -19.27 18.69 7.83
CA ASP A 8 -18.61 19.81 8.47
C ASP A 8 -18.17 20.83 7.39
N ASP A 9 -18.72 22.04 7.47
CA ASP A 9 -18.46 23.09 6.50
C ASP A 9 -17.01 23.62 6.58
N SER A 10 -16.37 23.53 7.75
CA SER A 10 -14.95 23.89 7.90
C SER A 10 -14.06 22.87 7.20
N LEU A 11 -14.36 21.58 7.34
CA LEU A 11 -13.66 20.51 6.65
C LEU A 11 -13.84 20.61 5.13
N LEU A 12 -15.04 20.93 4.66
CA LEU A 12 -15.31 21.18 3.24
C LEU A 12 -14.57 22.41 2.72
N ALA A 13 -14.43 23.47 3.53
CA ALA A 13 -13.67 24.65 3.16
C ALA A 13 -12.18 24.32 3.01
N THR A 14 -11.60 23.58 3.94
CA THR A 14 -10.20 23.13 3.83
C THR A 14 -10.02 22.17 2.65
N ALA A 15 -10.94 21.21 2.45
CA ALA A 15 -10.86 20.28 1.34
C ALA A 15 -10.94 20.97 -0.03
N ARG A 16 -11.66 22.09 -0.14
CA ARG A 16 -11.71 22.92 -1.37
C ARG A 16 -10.37 23.47 -1.79
N GLU A 17 -9.44 23.70 -0.86
CA GLU A 17 -8.11 24.23 -1.19
C GLU A 17 -7.27 23.19 -1.96
N TYR A 18 -7.54 21.91 -1.74
CA TYR A 18 -6.81 20.78 -2.32
C TYR A 18 -7.57 20.04 -3.43
N SER A 19 -8.90 20.18 -3.48
CA SER A 19 -9.78 19.49 -4.42
C SER A 19 -9.89 20.25 -5.74
N VAL A 20 -9.94 19.51 -6.84
CA VAL A 20 -10.24 20.06 -8.18
C VAL A 20 -11.75 20.35 -8.32
N GLY A 21 -12.57 19.64 -7.55
CA GLY A 21 -14.03 19.76 -7.55
C GLY A 21 -14.54 21.07 -6.94
N ARG A 22 -15.40 21.80 -7.66
CA ARG A 22 -15.99 23.06 -7.15
C ARG A 22 -17.28 22.87 -6.33
N SER A 23 -17.92 21.71 -6.45
CA SER A 23 -19.17 21.38 -5.74
C SER A 23 -18.91 20.49 -4.53
N LYS A 24 -19.75 20.60 -3.48
CA LYS A 24 -19.68 19.72 -2.29
C LYS A 24 -19.68 18.24 -2.70
N ARG A 25 -20.51 17.87 -3.67
CA ARG A 25 -20.58 16.49 -4.20
C ARG A 25 -19.26 16.05 -4.85
N ALA A 26 -18.68 16.88 -5.70
CA ALA A 26 -17.43 16.54 -6.39
C ALA A 26 -16.26 16.36 -5.41
N ILE A 27 -16.17 17.22 -4.38
CA ILE A 27 -15.15 17.11 -3.33
C ILE A 27 -15.30 15.79 -2.57
N VAL A 28 -16.54 15.41 -2.23
CA VAL A 28 -16.82 14.16 -1.53
C VAL A 28 -16.49 12.94 -2.40
N GLU A 29 -16.86 12.97 -3.69
CA GLU A 29 -16.53 11.89 -4.63
C GLU A 29 -15.00 11.72 -4.80
N GLU A 30 -14.28 12.83 -4.88
CA GLU A 30 -12.81 12.84 -4.95
C GLU A 30 -12.20 12.25 -3.66
N ALA A 31 -12.65 12.70 -2.50
CA ALA A 31 -12.17 12.20 -1.21
C ALA A 31 -12.44 10.70 -1.03
N LEU A 32 -13.63 10.23 -1.39
CA LEU A 32 -13.99 8.81 -1.34
C LEU A 32 -13.13 7.97 -2.28
N THR A 33 -12.87 8.47 -3.49
CA THR A 33 -12.01 7.78 -4.47
C THR A 33 -10.58 7.67 -3.96
N ALA A 34 -10.04 8.75 -3.40
CA ALA A 34 -8.72 8.76 -2.77
C ALA A 34 -8.64 7.78 -1.60
N TYR A 35 -9.65 7.78 -0.73
CA TYR A 35 -9.73 6.87 0.41
C TYR A 35 -9.76 5.39 -0.01
N VAL A 36 -10.60 5.04 -0.98
CA VAL A 36 -10.68 3.66 -1.51
C VAL A 36 -9.34 3.23 -2.10
N THR A 37 -8.69 4.10 -2.86
CA THR A 37 -7.38 3.81 -3.47
C THR A 37 -6.32 3.60 -2.40
N MET A 38 -6.25 4.48 -1.40
CA MET A 38 -5.35 4.36 -0.26
C MET A 38 -5.56 3.04 0.49
N LYS A 39 -6.82 2.67 0.78
CA LYS A 39 -7.14 1.42 1.47
C LYS A 39 -6.82 0.17 0.64
N ALA A 40 -7.00 0.24 -0.68
CA ALA A 40 -6.61 -0.83 -1.58
C ALA A 40 -5.09 -1.05 -1.55
N GLU A 41 -4.29 0.02 -1.58
CA GLU A 41 -2.83 -0.04 -1.46
C GLU A 41 -2.37 -0.55 -0.10
N GLU A 42 -2.98 -0.09 0.99
CA GLU A 42 -2.71 -0.61 2.34
C GLU A 42 -2.95 -2.13 2.40
N ARG A 43 -4.07 -2.60 1.84
CA ARG A 43 -4.39 -4.03 1.79
C ARG A 43 -3.37 -4.81 0.97
N ARG A 44 -2.94 -4.29 -0.18
CA ARG A 44 -1.87 -4.94 -0.98
C ARG A 44 -0.57 -5.04 -0.19
N ARG A 45 -0.15 -3.97 0.50
CA ARG A 45 1.05 -3.95 1.35
C ARG A 45 0.96 -4.93 2.52
N ALA A 46 -0.22 -5.10 3.12
CA ALA A 46 -0.45 -6.11 4.15
C ALA A 46 -0.23 -7.53 3.60
N THR A 47 -0.79 -7.83 2.42
CA THR A 47 -0.58 -9.13 1.75
C THR A 47 0.89 -9.40 1.46
N TYR A 48 1.67 -8.39 1.04
CA TYR A 48 3.11 -8.56 0.83
C TYR A 48 3.86 -8.85 2.12
N ARG A 49 3.54 -8.14 3.22
CA ARG A 49 4.12 -8.42 4.54
C ARG A 49 3.84 -9.84 5.00
N GLU A 50 2.61 -10.32 4.86
CA GLU A 50 2.24 -11.69 5.18
C GLU A 50 2.97 -12.72 4.31
N ARG A 51 3.07 -12.47 2.99
CA ARG A 51 3.82 -13.35 2.07
C ARG A 51 5.29 -13.43 2.47
N LEU A 52 5.91 -12.30 2.79
CA LEU A 52 7.29 -12.24 3.24
C LEU A 52 7.49 -12.99 4.56
N ALA A 53 6.57 -12.83 5.51
CA ALA A 53 6.61 -13.57 6.77
C ALA A 53 6.53 -15.09 6.54
N ARG A 54 5.62 -15.55 5.66
CA ARG A 54 5.52 -16.97 5.27
C ARG A 54 6.80 -17.51 4.64
N VAL A 55 7.42 -16.73 3.74
CA VAL A 55 8.70 -17.12 3.12
C VAL A 55 9.81 -17.19 4.16
N ARG A 56 9.92 -16.21 5.07
CA ARG A 56 10.91 -16.22 6.15
C ARG A 56 10.75 -17.42 7.07
N VAL A 57 9.53 -17.75 7.49
CA VAL A 57 9.26 -18.95 8.29
C VAL A 57 9.65 -20.22 7.53
N ARG A 58 9.30 -20.32 6.24
CA ARG A 58 9.68 -21.46 5.40
C ARG A 58 11.19 -21.61 5.24
N LEU A 59 11.92 -20.51 5.13
CA LEU A 59 13.38 -20.49 4.97
C LEU A 59 14.14 -20.57 6.29
N ALA A 60 13.52 -20.28 7.44
CA ALA A 60 14.19 -20.32 8.75
C ALA A 60 14.73 -21.72 9.11
N GLY A 61 14.15 -22.78 8.54
CA GLY A 61 14.63 -24.16 8.67
C GLY A 61 15.60 -24.62 7.58
N VAL A 62 15.82 -23.81 6.54
CA VAL A 62 16.70 -24.17 5.42
C VAL A 62 18.12 -23.74 5.75
N ARG A 63 18.98 -24.69 6.11
CA ARG A 63 20.43 -24.48 6.18
C ARG A 63 21.00 -24.68 4.78
N THR A 64 21.39 -23.59 4.13
CA THR A 64 22.21 -23.68 2.91
C THR A 64 23.60 -24.15 3.34
N GLY A 65 23.98 -25.36 2.93
CA GLY A 65 25.31 -25.93 3.21
C GLY A 65 26.45 -25.26 2.44
N VAL A 66 26.17 -24.15 1.76
CA VAL A 66 27.10 -23.36 0.95
C VAL A 66 27.03 -21.92 1.44
N ASP A 67 28.19 -21.34 1.77
CA ASP A 67 28.30 -19.92 2.09
C ASP A 67 27.96 -19.12 0.83
N VAL A 68 27.13 -18.09 0.97
CA VAL A 68 26.76 -17.16 -0.11
C VAL A 68 28.00 -16.59 -0.79
N ARG A 69 29.11 -16.43 -0.05
CA ARG A 69 30.39 -15.96 -0.59
C ARG A 69 31.04 -16.95 -1.56
N ASP A 70 30.88 -18.24 -1.31
CA ASP A 70 31.46 -19.28 -2.16
C ASP A 70 30.66 -19.42 -3.46
N MET A 71 29.33 -19.28 -3.41
CA MET A 71 28.49 -19.18 -4.62
C MET A 71 28.85 -17.97 -5.50
N ILE A 72 29.07 -16.81 -4.89
CA ILE A 72 29.43 -15.59 -5.63
C ILE A 72 30.83 -15.71 -6.25
N ARG A 73 31.76 -16.42 -5.60
CA ARG A 73 33.07 -16.73 -6.19
C ARG A 73 32.95 -17.68 -7.37
N GLU A 74 32.20 -18.78 -7.26
CA GLU A 74 31.99 -19.70 -8.38
C GLU A 74 31.41 -19.00 -9.61
N ASP A 75 30.40 -18.14 -9.45
CA ASP A 75 29.79 -17.38 -10.56
C ASP A 75 30.76 -16.37 -11.19
N ARG A 76 31.67 -15.82 -10.38
CA ARG A 76 32.72 -14.90 -10.85
C ARG A 76 33.82 -15.62 -11.63
N ASP A 77 34.23 -16.80 -11.16
CA ASP A 77 35.33 -17.57 -11.74
C ASP A 77 34.90 -18.35 -13.00
N SER A 78 33.58 -18.48 -13.24
CA SER A 78 32.99 -19.10 -14.43
C SER A 78 32.65 -18.12 -15.57
N ARG A 79 33.02 -16.84 -15.44
CA ARG A 79 32.98 -15.81 -16.50
C ARG A 79 34.36 -15.47 -17.02
#